data_AF-A0A927J3F7-F1
#
_entry.id   AF-A0A927J3F7-F1
#
_cell.length_a   1.000
_cell.length_b   1.000
_cell.length_c   1.000
_cell.angle_alpha   90.00
_cell.angle_beta   90.00
_cell.angle_gamma   90.00
#
_symmetry.space_group_name_H-M   'P 1'
#
loop_
_entity.id
_entity.type
_entity.pdbx_description
1 polymer ?
#
loop_
_entity_poly.entity_id
_entity_poly.type
_entity_poly.pdbx_seq_one_letter_code
_entity_poly.pdbx_strand_id
1 'polypeptide(L)'
;MIKRNILFILFFIGLVTGVNGQTKKFEPEWNVGIGFGPTFSSVDFQTGLGSAKLATKSKQQYFGGVAIRYLSEKNLGFIAELNYSQQGWDQDFSGVPEYESFSHSHQLTYLEMPLLTHIYFGRKVRVIINLGPKLGYLISEKEEMNESLANYLSSGNMSKNFVTHQYYRDAEKKIDYGIMAGLGLEFRTGIGNFSLEGRYVFGLGDIYNNSKADYFPRSANRVISAKLTYYVKMF
;
A
#
# COMPACT_ATOMS: atom_id res chain seq x y z
N MET A 1 12.15 34.68 8.28
CA MET A 1 12.40 33.25 8.59
C MET A 1 12.43 32.29 7.39
N ILE A 2 12.14 32.74 6.15
CA ILE A 2 12.03 31.86 4.96
C ILE A 2 13.39 31.65 4.24
N LYS A 3 14.34 32.57 4.36
CA LYS A 3 15.64 32.49 3.65
C LYS A 3 16.59 31.40 4.16
N ARG A 4 16.40 30.88 5.39
CA ARG A 4 17.31 29.88 6.00
C ARG A 4 17.04 28.44 5.54
N ASN A 5 15.84 28.16 5.02
CA ASN A 5 15.45 26.82 4.57
C ASN A 5 15.79 26.56 3.08
N ILE A 6 15.93 27.63 2.29
CA ILE A 6 16.34 27.54 0.87
C ILE A 6 17.81 27.12 0.77
N LEU A 7 18.67 27.56 1.71
CA LEU A 7 20.07 27.15 1.75
C LEU A 7 20.26 25.66 2.02
N PHE A 8 19.39 25.05 2.83
CA PHE A 8 19.43 23.60 3.11
C PHE A 8 19.01 22.75 1.89
N ILE A 9 18.04 23.24 1.09
CA ILE A 9 17.61 22.57 -0.15
C ILE A 9 18.70 22.70 -1.23
N LEU A 10 19.37 23.86 -1.34
CA LEU A 10 20.51 24.06 -2.24
C LEU A 10 21.74 23.23 -1.84
N PHE A 11 21.96 23.00 -0.54
CA PHE A 11 23.04 22.13 -0.06
C PHE A 11 22.81 20.65 -0.41
N PHE A 12 21.54 20.20 -0.43
CA PHE A 12 21.20 18.83 -0.85
C PHE A 12 21.28 18.62 -2.37
N ILE A 13 20.97 19.65 -3.17
CA ILE A 13 21.08 19.59 -4.63
C ILE A 13 22.54 19.65 -5.11
N GLY A 14 23.44 20.30 -4.35
CA GLY A 14 24.88 20.37 -4.65
C GLY A 14 25.64 19.06 -4.44
N LEU A 15 25.10 18.07 -3.72
CA LEU A 15 25.74 16.76 -3.50
C LEU A 15 25.58 15.78 -4.68
N VAL A 16 24.86 16.15 -5.73
CA VAL A 16 24.57 15.26 -6.88
C VAL A 16 25.52 15.48 -8.07
N THR A 17 26.39 16.50 -8.04
CA THR A 17 27.32 16.74 -9.15
C THR A 17 28.61 15.95 -9.01
N GLY A 18 28.69 14.82 -9.71
CA GLY A 18 29.93 14.32 -10.31
C GLY A 18 30.79 13.38 -9.48
N VAL A 19 30.30 12.19 -9.15
CA VAL A 19 31.17 11.05 -8.82
C VAL A 19 31.34 10.18 -10.06
N ASN A 20 32.27 10.57 -10.94
CA ASN A 20 32.77 9.69 -12.00
C ASN A 20 33.86 8.79 -11.41
N GLY A 21 33.44 7.65 -10.86
CA GLY A 21 34.33 6.73 -10.14
C GLY A 21 34.07 5.24 -10.40
N GLN A 22 33.53 4.85 -11.55
CA GLN A 22 33.36 3.42 -11.88
C GLN A 22 34.36 2.99 -12.95
N THR A 23 35.48 2.43 -12.49
CA THR A 23 36.56 1.80 -13.29
C THR A 23 36.21 0.37 -13.75
N LYS A 24 35.03 -0.15 -13.42
CA LYS A 24 34.48 -1.40 -13.97
C LYS A 24 33.09 -1.12 -14.54
N LYS A 25 32.90 -1.44 -15.82
CA LYS A 25 31.59 -1.34 -16.48
C LYS A 25 30.63 -2.32 -15.80
N PHE A 26 29.56 -1.81 -15.22
CA PHE A 26 28.49 -2.65 -14.67
C PHE A 26 27.75 -3.32 -15.83
N GLU A 27 27.46 -4.62 -15.69
CA GLU A 27 26.66 -5.35 -16.66
C GLU A 27 25.20 -5.34 -16.19
N PRO A 28 24.28 -4.78 -16.97
CA PRO A 28 22.87 -4.78 -16.62
C PRO A 28 22.34 -6.21 -16.45
N GLU A 29 21.50 -6.43 -15.43
CA GLU A 29 20.97 -7.76 -15.12
C GLU A 29 19.43 -7.74 -15.13
N TRP A 30 18.84 -8.70 -15.86
CA TRP A 30 17.41 -8.93 -15.83
C TRP A 30 17.08 -10.11 -14.92
N ASN A 31 16.08 -9.90 -14.05
CA ASN A 31 15.59 -10.94 -13.17
C ASN A 31 14.06 -11.02 -13.29
N VAL A 32 13.54 -12.24 -13.23
CA VAL A 32 12.11 -12.48 -13.03
C VAL A 32 11.95 -13.06 -11.64
N GLY A 33 10.90 -12.66 -10.94
CA GLY A 33 10.60 -13.19 -9.62
C GLY A 33 9.14 -13.48 -9.41
N ILE A 34 8.89 -14.37 -8.46
CA ILE A 34 7.58 -14.65 -7.89
C ILE A 34 7.61 -14.24 -6.43
N GLY A 35 6.58 -13.55 -5.98
CA GLY A 35 6.50 -13.07 -4.62
C GLY A 35 5.13 -13.23 -4.01
N PHE A 36 5.12 -13.40 -2.69
CA PHE A 36 3.92 -13.59 -1.88
C PHE A 36 4.13 -13.02 -0.48
N GLY A 37 3.04 -12.61 0.17
CA GLY A 37 3.04 -12.39 1.60
C GLY A 37 1.74 -11.81 2.14
N PRO A 38 1.70 -11.52 3.46
CA PRO A 38 0.52 -10.94 4.09
C PRO A 38 0.41 -9.44 3.83
N THR A 39 -0.82 -8.97 3.73
CA THR A 39 -1.22 -7.56 3.76
C THR A 39 -1.98 -7.27 5.05
N PHE A 40 -1.77 -6.08 5.58
CA PHE A 40 -2.47 -5.52 6.72
C PHE A 40 -2.97 -4.15 6.28
N SER A 41 -4.27 -4.05 6.00
CA SER A 41 -4.84 -2.84 5.41
C SER A 41 -5.96 -2.24 6.24
N SER A 42 -6.08 -0.93 6.17
CA SER A 42 -7.23 -0.18 6.66
C SER A 42 -7.56 0.95 5.69
N VAL A 43 -8.72 1.58 5.89
CA VAL A 43 -9.13 2.75 5.10
C VAL A 43 -9.18 3.98 5.99
N ASP A 44 -8.52 5.05 5.53
CA ASP A 44 -8.51 6.36 6.14
C ASP A 44 -9.78 7.12 5.74
N PHE A 45 -10.86 6.89 6.47
CA PHE A 45 -12.12 7.61 6.32
C PHE A 45 -12.06 8.96 7.03
N GLN A 46 -12.39 10.01 6.28
CA GLN A 46 -12.69 11.32 6.85
C GLN A 46 -14.16 11.63 6.63
N THR A 47 -14.81 12.17 7.66
CA THR A 47 -16.20 12.60 7.64
C THR A 47 -16.27 14.13 7.71
N GLY A 48 -17.35 14.72 7.21
CA GLY A 48 -17.51 16.19 7.18
C GLY A 48 -17.45 16.84 8.57
N LEU A 49 -17.19 18.16 8.62
CA LEU A 49 -17.12 18.90 9.89
C LEU A 49 -18.39 18.68 10.72
N GLY A 50 -18.21 18.27 11.99
CA GLY A 50 -19.32 18.01 12.92
C GLY A 50 -19.97 16.63 12.80
N SER A 51 -19.50 15.78 11.89
CA SER A 51 -19.91 14.37 11.79
C SER A 51 -19.11 13.49 12.74
N ALA A 52 -19.70 12.36 13.14
CA ALA A 52 -18.99 11.35 13.91
C ALA A 52 -17.83 10.74 13.11
N LYS A 53 -16.82 10.24 13.82
CA LYS A 53 -15.66 9.60 13.19
C LYS A 53 -15.99 8.15 12.84
N LEU A 54 -15.60 7.73 11.65
CA LEU A 54 -15.60 6.32 11.25
C LEU A 54 -14.19 5.77 11.46
N ALA A 55 -14.00 5.01 12.53
CA ALA A 55 -12.72 4.40 12.85
C ALA A 55 -12.60 3.02 12.19
N THR A 56 -11.39 2.70 11.69
CA THR A 56 -11.09 1.44 11.03
C THR A 56 -9.91 0.74 11.71
N LYS A 57 -9.96 -0.58 11.71
CA LYS A 57 -8.91 -1.49 12.14
C LYS A 57 -8.27 -2.15 10.94
N SER A 58 -7.02 -2.56 11.16
CA SER A 58 -6.24 -3.26 10.15
C SER A 58 -6.79 -4.67 9.94
N LYS A 59 -7.20 -4.99 8.72
CA LYS A 59 -7.63 -6.31 8.28
C LYS A 59 -6.44 -7.06 7.70
N GLN A 60 -6.21 -8.29 8.16
CA GLN A 60 -5.15 -9.15 7.63
C GLN A 60 -5.64 -9.95 6.42
N GLN A 61 -4.90 -9.88 5.32
CA GLN A 61 -5.17 -10.54 4.05
C GLN A 61 -3.84 -10.95 3.39
N TYR A 62 -3.87 -11.30 2.10
CA TYR A 62 -2.71 -11.78 1.36
C TYR A 62 -2.61 -11.14 -0.02
N PHE A 63 -1.38 -11.11 -0.54
CA PHE A 63 -1.11 -10.74 -1.91
C PHE A 63 -0.02 -11.62 -2.49
N GLY A 64 -0.04 -11.76 -3.82
CA GLY A 64 0.97 -12.52 -4.54
C GLY A 64 1.01 -12.15 -6.01
N GLY A 65 2.16 -12.35 -6.64
CA GLY A 65 2.33 -11.92 -8.01
C GLY A 65 3.72 -12.19 -8.58
N VAL A 66 3.91 -11.66 -9.78
CA VAL A 66 5.17 -11.74 -10.52
C VAL A 66 5.85 -10.39 -10.55
N ALA A 67 7.17 -10.40 -10.63
CA ALA A 67 8.00 -9.21 -10.70
C ALA A 67 9.04 -9.36 -11.80
N ILE A 68 9.29 -8.27 -12.53
CA ILE A 68 10.43 -8.12 -13.41
C ILE A 68 11.33 -7.06 -12.80
N ARG A 69 12.61 -7.38 -12.67
CA ARG A 69 13.62 -6.48 -12.13
C ARG A 69 14.75 -6.28 -13.11
N TYR A 70 15.02 -5.02 -13.43
CA TYR A 70 16.13 -4.58 -14.24
C TYR A 70 17.15 -3.84 -13.37
N LEU A 71 18.33 -4.42 -13.15
CA LEU A 71 19.44 -3.74 -12.50
C LEU A 71 20.22 -2.97 -13.56
N SER A 72 20.19 -1.64 -13.51
CA SER A 72 20.79 -0.78 -14.52
C SER A 72 22.21 -0.37 -14.15
N GLU A 73 22.47 -0.11 -12.87
CA GLU A 73 23.78 0.27 -12.36
C GLU A 73 24.10 -0.48 -11.07
N LYS A 74 25.37 -0.38 -10.65
CA LYS A 74 25.77 -0.79 -9.31
C LYS A 74 24.94 -0.01 -8.27
N ASN A 75 24.19 -0.74 -7.45
CA ASN A 75 23.33 -0.23 -6.38
C ASN A 75 21.98 0.37 -6.83
N LEU A 76 21.64 0.33 -8.13
CA LEU A 76 20.39 0.89 -8.65
C LEU A 76 19.73 -0.05 -9.68
N GLY A 77 18.41 -0.14 -9.60
CA GLY A 77 17.58 -0.85 -10.56
C GLY A 77 16.14 -0.39 -10.51
N PHE A 78 15.32 -1.05 -11.31
CA PHE A 78 13.89 -0.83 -11.42
C PHE A 78 13.16 -2.16 -11.28
N ILE A 79 12.02 -2.13 -10.61
CA ILE A 79 11.13 -3.29 -10.45
C ILE A 79 9.76 -2.89 -10.99
N ALA A 80 9.19 -3.72 -11.85
CA ALA A 80 7.79 -3.68 -12.22
C ALA A 80 7.14 -4.96 -11.72
N GLU A 81 6.00 -4.85 -11.05
CA GLU A 81 5.27 -6.01 -10.53
C GLU A 81 3.85 -6.06 -11.07
N LEU A 82 3.27 -7.26 -11.09
CA LEU A 82 1.85 -7.48 -11.29
C LEU A 82 1.37 -8.43 -10.20
N ASN A 83 0.56 -7.91 -9.29
CA ASN A 83 0.12 -8.63 -8.09
C ASN A 83 -1.41 -8.73 -8.05
N TYR A 84 -1.90 -9.87 -7.58
CA TYR A 84 -3.24 -10.02 -7.05
C TYR A 84 -3.18 -9.69 -5.55
N SER A 85 -3.92 -8.67 -5.11
CA SER A 85 -3.77 -8.08 -3.78
C SER A 85 -5.12 -7.95 -3.10
N GLN A 86 -5.28 -8.62 -1.97
CA GLN A 86 -6.44 -8.46 -1.11
C GLN A 86 -6.14 -7.40 -0.05
N GLN A 87 -7.01 -6.39 -0.01
CA GLN A 87 -7.01 -5.26 0.90
C GLN A 87 -8.43 -5.07 1.45
N GLY A 88 -8.62 -4.07 2.29
CA GLY A 88 -9.88 -3.87 2.97
C GLY A 88 -9.69 -3.25 4.34
N TRP A 89 -10.77 -3.23 5.12
CA TRP A 89 -10.77 -2.77 6.48
C TRP A 89 -11.75 -3.58 7.33
N ASP A 90 -11.47 -3.66 8.63
CA ASP A 90 -12.45 -4.04 9.64
C ASP A 90 -12.92 -2.75 10.32
N GLN A 91 -14.21 -2.62 10.61
CA GLN A 91 -14.71 -1.42 11.29
C GLN A 91 -14.40 -1.48 12.79
N ASP A 92 -13.96 -0.35 13.35
CA ASP A 92 -13.69 -0.24 14.77
C ASP A 92 -14.93 0.25 15.54
N PHE A 93 -15.58 -0.68 16.25
CA PHE A 93 -16.66 -0.39 17.18
C PHE A 93 -16.20 -0.21 18.63
N SER A 94 -14.90 -0.36 18.91
CA SER A 94 -14.38 -0.20 20.27
C SER A 94 -14.45 1.27 20.70
N GLY A 95 -15.05 1.51 21.87
CA GLY A 95 -15.26 2.86 22.41
C GLY A 95 -16.73 3.21 22.66
N VAL A 96 -17.68 2.40 22.21
CA VAL A 96 -19.09 2.52 22.57
C VAL A 96 -19.61 1.17 23.04
N PRO A 97 -19.93 0.99 24.34
CA PRO A 97 -20.37 -0.30 24.89
C PRO A 97 -21.58 -0.91 24.17
N GLU A 98 -22.48 -0.07 23.65
CA GLU A 98 -23.66 -0.50 22.88
C GLU A 98 -23.30 -1.24 21.58
N TYR A 99 -22.11 -0.97 21.01
CA TYR A 99 -21.68 -1.49 19.71
C TYR A 99 -20.64 -2.60 19.82
N GLU A 100 -20.29 -3.07 21.02
CA GLU A 100 -19.27 -4.11 21.22
C GLU A 100 -19.60 -5.43 20.52
N SER A 101 -20.89 -5.72 20.35
CA SER A 101 -21.35 -6.91 19.64
C SER A 101 -21.29 -6.78 18.12
N PHE A 102 -21.00 -5.60 17.56
CA PHE A 102 -21.03 -5.38 16.11
C PHE A 102 -19.73 -5.81 15.44
N SER A 103 -19.88 -6.40 14.26
CA SER A 103 -18.77 -6.78 13.41
C SER A 103 -19.10 -6.44 11.97
N HIS A 104 -18.16 -5.74 11.32
CA HIS A 104 -18.23 -5.37 9.93
C HIS A 104 -16.84 -5.44 9.34
N SER A 105 -16.75 -6.01 8.15
CA SER A 105 -15.55 -5.97 7.36
C SER A 105 -15.85 -5.83 5.89
N HIS A 106 -14.93 -5.15 5.21
CA HIS A 106 -15.04 -4.93 3.79
C HIS A 106 -13.72 -5.33 3.14
N GLN A 107 -13.78 -6.27 2.22
CA GLN A 107 -12.64 -6.77 1.45
C GLN A 107 -12.68 -6.24 0.03
N LEU A 108 -11.58 -5.63 -0.39
CA LEU A 108 -11.31 -5.10 -1.71
C LEU A 108 -10.19 -5.91 -2.36
N THR A 109 -10.42 -6.45 -3.55
CA THR A 109 -9.43 -7.21 -4.29
C THR A 109 -8.98 -6.42 -5.51
N TYR A 110 -7.68 -6.18 -5.60
CA TYR A 110 -7.05 -5.39 -6.65
C TYR A 110 -6.12 -6.23 -7.52
N LEU A 111 -6.09 -5.91 -8.80
CA LEU A 111 -4.94 -6.15 -9.66
C LEU A 111 -3.99 -4.95 -9.55
N GLU A 112 -2.81 -5.15 -8.96
CA GLU A 112 -1.87 -4.09 -8.61
C GLU A 112 -0.60 -4.12 -9.45
N MET A 113 -0.18 -2.94 -9.88
CA MET A 113 1.03 -2.70 -10.65
C MET A 113 1.92 -1.65 -9.98
N PRO A 114 2.77 -2.05 -9.02
CA PRO A 114 3.88 -1.24 -8.52
C PRO A 114 5.00 -1.06 -9.56
N LEU A 115 5.46 0.18 -9.70
CA LEU A 115 6.68 0.53 -10.45
C LEU A 115 7.66 1.15 -9.45
N LEU A 116 8.73 0.45 -9.11
CA LEU A 116 9.61 0.79 -7.99
C LEU A 116 11.03 1.04 -8.47
N THR A 117 11.61 2.14 -8.00
CA THR A 117 13.06 2.33 -7.98
C THR A 117 13.64 1.43 -6.90
N HIS A 118 14.61 0.60 -7.26
CA HIS A 118 15.26 -0.39 -6.40
C HIS A 118 16.68 0.05 -6.10
N ILE A 119 16.94 0.48 -4.88
CA ILE A 119 18.26 0.84 -4.39
C ILE A 119 18.75 -0.30 -3.50
N TYR A 120 19.96 -0.78 -3.71
CA TYR A 120 20.48 -1.92 -2.94
C TYR A 120 21.94 -1.73 -2.56
N PHE A 121 22.32 -2.21 -1.37
CA PHE A 121 23.70 -2.11 -0.86
C PHE A 121 24.16 -3.46 -0.31
N GLY A 122 25.33 -3.93 -0.75
CA GLY A 122 25.92 -5.19 -0.27
C GLY A 122 26.32 -6.14 -1.39
N ARG A 123 26.78 -7.34 -1.03
CA ARG A 123 27.26 -8.37 -1.97
C ARG A 123 26.40 -9.64 -1.90
N LYS A 124 26.64 -10.49 -0.90
CA LYS A 124 25.88 -11.73 -0.65
C LYS A 124 24.55 -11.44 0.05
N VAL A 125 24.61 -10.63 1.12
CA VAL A 125 23.44 -10.04 1.76
C VAL A 125 23.38 -8.59 1.33
N ARG A 126 22.22 -8.15 0.86
CA ARG A 126 21.97 -6.80 0.37
C ARG A 126 20.86 -6.18 1.18
N VAL A 127 21.07 -4.96 1.68
CA VAL A 127 19.97 -4.12 2.15
C VAL A 127 19.30 -3.53 0.93
N ILE A 128 17.98 -3.57 0.86
CA ILE A 128 17.20 -3.07 -0.28
C ILE A 128 16.23 -2.00 0.19
N ILE A 129 16.09 -0.96 -0.62
CA ILE A 129 15.14 0.14 -0.45
C ILE A 129 14.39 0.27 -1.77
N ASN A 130 13.06 0.18 -1.71
CA ASN A 130 12.19 0.31 -2.86
C ASN A 130 11.31 1.53 -2.69
N LEU A 131 11.14 2.31 -3.75
CA LEU A 131 10.25 3.47 -3.73
C LEU A 131 9.66 3.70 -5.10
N GLY A 132 8.35 3.93 -5.17
CA GLY A 132 7.73 4.36 -6.42
C GLY A 132 6.21 4.37 -6.39
N PRO A 133 5.59 4.75 -7.52
CA PRO A 133 4.14 4.73 -7.65
C PRO A 133 3.58 3.31 -7.67
N LYS A 134 2.36 3.20 -7.18
CA LYS A 134 1.52 2.01 -7.25
C LYS A 134 0.21 2.37 -7.94
N LEU A 135 -0.17 1.57 -8.93
CA LEU A 135 -1.49 1.60 -9.54
C LEU A 135 -2.24 0.32 -9.19
N GLY A 136 -3.54 0.41 -8.99
CA GLY A 136 -4.41 -0.73 -8.69
C GLY A 136 -5.74 -0.59 -9.42
N TYR A 137 -6.29 -1.72 -9.86
CA TYR A 137 -7.64 -1.80 -10.41
C TYR A 137 -8.47 -2.78 -9.60
N LEU A 138 -9.60 -2.31 -9.07
CA LEU A 138 -10.52 -3.10 -8.26
C LEU A 138 -11.23 -4.12 -9.16
N ILE A 139 -11.07 -5.40 -8.84
CA ILE A 139 -11.64 -6.51 -9.60
C ILE A 139 -12.75 -7.24 -8.84
N SER A 140 -12.74 -7.19 -7.51
CA SER A 140 -13.76 -7.83 -6.68
C SER A 140 -13.87 -7.12 -5.35
N GLU A 141 -15.08 -7.13 -4.79
CA GLU A 141 -15.41 -6.56 -3.49
C GLU A 141 -16.30 -7.55 -2.73
N LYS A 142 -16.15 -7.59 -1.41
CA LYS A 142 -16.93 -8.45 -0.53
C LYS A 142 -17.14 -7.77 0.81
N GLU A 143 -18.39 -7.52 1.15
CA GLU A 143 -18.81 -7.02 2.45
C GLU A 143 -19.29 -8.18 3.33
N GLU A 144 -18.87 -8.20 4.59
CA GLU A 144 -19.34 -9.14 5.61
C GLU A 144 -19.75 -8.37 6.87
N MET A 145 -20.93 -8.66 7.39
CA MET A 145 -21.42 -8.09 8.64
C MET A 145 -22.18 -9.12 9.46
N ASN A 146 -22.22 -8.95 10.77
CA ASN A 146 -22.97 -9.84 11.64
C ASN A 146 -24.45 -9.44 11.76
N GLU A 147 -25.26 -10.40 12.24
CA GLU A 147 -26.72 -10.21 12.38
C GLU A 147 -27.08 -9.06 13.33
N SER A 148 -26.32 -8.87 14.42
CA SER A 148 -26.55 -7.77 15.37
C SER A 148 -26.48 -6.41 14.69
N LEU A 149 -25.46 -6.19 13.84
CA LEU A 149 -25.33 -4.96 13.08
C LEU A 149 -26.42 -4.86 12.00
N ALA A 150 -26.69 -5.93 11.25
CA ALA A 150 -27.73 -5.94 10.22
C ALA A 150 -29.12 -5.58 10.80
N ASN A 151 -29.46 -6.12 11.97
CA ASN A 151 -30.69 -5.83 12.70
C ASN A 151 -30.72 -4.39 13.20
N TYR A 152 -29.59 -3.88 13.72
CA TYR A 152 -29.49 -2.49 14.16
C TYR A 152 -29.72 -1.50 13.00
N LEU A 153 -29.09 -1.75 11.85
CA LEU A 153 -29.28 -0.94 10.63
C LEU A 153 -30.73 -0.97 10.15
N SER A 154 -31.40 -2.12 10.29
CA SER A 154 -32.80 -2.31 9.87
C SER A 154 -33.82 -1.75 10.89
N SER A 155 -33.40 -1.50 12.13
CA SER A 155 -34.30 -1.08 13.22
C SER A 155 -34.87 0.33 13.06
N GLY A 156 -34.24 1.18 12.26
CA GLY A 156 -34.59 2.60 12.11
C GLY A 156 -34.22 3.48 13.32
N ASN A 157 -33.74 2.90 14.43
CA ASN A 157 -33.40 3.60 15.67
C ASN A 157 -31.90 3.92 15.79
N MET A 158 -31.26 4.23 14.66
CA MET A 158 -29.83 4.49 14.63
C MET A 158 -29.48 5.82 15.30
N SER A 159 -28.43 5.82 16.12
CA SER A 159 -27.89 7.05 16.70
C SER A 159 -27.43 8.01 15.61
N LYS A 160 -27.65 9.32 15.80
CA LYS A 160 -27.16 10.37 14.87
C LYS A 160 -25.64 10.37 14.69
N ASN A 161 -24.92 9.81 15.66
CA ASN A 161 -23.46 9.69 15.62
C ASN A 161 -22.99 8.36 15.00
N PHE A 162 -23.90 7.52 14.53
CA PHE A 162 -23.56 6.27 13.85
C PHE A 162 -23.46 6.51 12.34
N VAL A 163 -22.25 6.40 11.79
CA VAL A 163 -22.02 6.58 10.36
C VAL A 163 -22.47 5.33 9.60
N THR A 164 -23.35 5.50 8.62
CA THR A 164 -23.98 4.41 7.88
C THR A 164 -23.66 4.36 6.38
N HIS A 165 -22.98 5.39 5.85
CA HIS A 165 -22.82 5.61 4.41
C HIS A 165 -21.90 4.60 3.69
N GLN A 166 -21.23 3.74 4.45
CA GLN A 166 -20.31 2.71 3.99
C GLN A 166 -20.94 1.32 3.90
N TYR A 167 -22.11 1.10 4.50
CA TYR A 167 -22.76 -0.21 4.51
C TYR A 167 -23.59 -0.43 3.25
N TYR A 168 -23.64 -1.68 2.78
CA TYR A 168 -24.39 -2.08 1.58
C TYR A 168 -24.02 -1.23 0.36
N ARG A 169 -22.76 -0.79 0.30
CA ARG A 169 -22.26 0.11 -0.73
C ARG A 169 -20.93 -0.39 -1.25
N ASP A 170 -20.91 -0.61 -2.56
CA ASP A 170 -19.69 -0.95 -3.28
C ASP A 170 -18.82 0.29 -3.50
N ALA A 171 -17.52 0.07 -3.64
CA ALA A 171 -16.55 1.08 -4.02
C ALA A 171 -16.90 1.69 -5.38
N GLU A 172 -17.07 3.01 -5.39
CA GLU A 172 -17.49 3.76 -6.58
C GLU A 172 -16.32 3.98 -7.55
N LYS A 173 -15.11 4.10 -7.00
CA LYS A 173 -13.88 4.29 -7.77
C LYS A 173 -13.11 2.98 -7.84
N LYS A 174 -12.94 2.48 -9.08
CA LYS A 174 -12.20 1.23 -9.34
C LYS A 174 -10.70 1.41 -9.46
N ILE A 175 -10.25 2.63 -9.80
CA ILE A 175 -8.81 2.93 -9.92
C ILE A 175 -8.30 3.41 -8.57
N ASP A 176 -7.34 2.69 -8.02
CA ASP A 176 -6.58 3.08 -6.84
C ASP A 176 -5.15 3.44 -7.24
N TYR A 177 -4.57 4.42 -6.58
CA TYR A 177 -3.19 4.82 -6.80
C TYR A 177 -2.57 5.35 -5.51
N GLY A 178 -1.26 5.17 -5.40
CA GLY A 178 -0.54 5.55 -4.18
C GLY A 178 0.97 5.56 -4.36
N ILE A 179 1.65 5.86 -3.27
CA ILE A 179 3.11 5.79 -3.18
C ILE A 179 3.46 4.59 -2.31
N MET A 180 4.34 3.74 -2.82
CA MET A 180 4.85 2.57 -2.12
C MET A 180 6.30 2.82 -1.73
N ALA A 181 6.60 2.59 -0.45
CA ALA A 181 7.97 2.56 0.07
C ALA A 181 8.21 1.20 0.72
N GLY A 182 9.38 0.60 0.49
CA GLY A 182 9.76 -0.69 1.01
C GLY A 182 11.20 -0.72 1.48
N LEU A 183 11.46 -1.51 2.51
CA LEU A 183 12.77 -1.75 3.09
C LEU A 183 12.92 -3.24 3.37
N GLY A 184 14.08 -3.80 3.06
CA GLY A 184 14.27 -5.23 3.22
C GLY A 184 15.71 -5.71 3.13
N LEU A 185 15.83 -7.04 3.07
CA LEU A 185 17.08 -7.76 2.85
C LEU A 185 16.93 -8.69 1.66
N GLU A 186 17.93 -8.70 0.78
CA GLU A 186 18.10 -9.68 -0.28
C GLU A 186 19.30 -10.59 0.01
N PHE A 187 19.08 -11.90 -0.08
CA PHE A 187 20.09 -12.94 0.03
C PHE A 187 20.35 -13.52 -1.36
N ARG A 188 21.54 -13.25 -1.92
CA ARG A 188 22.00 -13.89 -3.16
C ARG A 188 22.55 -15.27 -2.87
N THR A 189 21.94 -16.28 -3.49
CA THR A 189 22.36 -17.69 -3.43
C THR A 189 22.75 -18.17 -4.82
N GLY A 190 23.41 -19.33 -4.92
CA GLY A 190 23.77 -19.91 -6.22
C GLY A 190 22.55 -20.28 -7.09
N ILE A 191 21.39 -20.49 -6.47
CA ILE A 191 20.14 -20.86 -7.14
C ILE A 191 19.21 -19.67 -7.41
N GLY A 192 19.58 -18.45 -7.01
CA GLY A 192 18.74 -17.26 -7.16
C GLY A 192 18.82 -16.31 -5.98
N ASN A 193 18.02 -15.24 -5.99
CA ASN A 193 18.02 -14.21 -4.96
C ASN A 193 16.70 -14.23 -4.18
N PHE A 194 16.77 -14.35 -2.86
CA PHE A 194 15.62 -14.29 -1.98
C PHE A 194 15.54 -12.91 -1.34
N SER A 195 14.44 -12.20 -1.57
CA SER A 195 14.21 -10.85 -1.08
C SER A 195 13.07 -10.85 -0.06
N LEU A 196 13.35 -10.46 1.18
CA LEU A 196 12.37 -10.24 2.22
C LEU A 196 12.23 -8.74 2.48
N GLU A 197 11.03 -8.20 2.30
CA GLU A 197 10.78 -6.76 2.31
C GLU A 197 9.53 -6.42 3.11
N GLY A 198 9.61 -5.42 3.99
CA GLY A 198 8.45 -4.75 4.55
C GLY A 198 8.09 -3.55 3.68
N ARG A 199 6.81 -3.42 3.32
CA ARG A 199 6.30 -2.32 2.48
C ARG A 199 5.20 -1.56 3.18
N TYR A 200 5.15 -0.27 2.90
CA TYR A 200 4.07 0.62 3.25
C TYR A 200 3.55 1.32 1.99
N VAL A 201 2.23 1.31 1.82
CA VAL A 201 1.53 2.00 0.76
C VAL A 201 0.69 3.12 1.37
N PHE A 202 0.98 4.33 0.92
CA PHE A 202 0.14 5.48 1.19
C PHE A 202 -0.81 5.69 0.00
N GLY A 203 -2.06 5.26 0.16
CA GLY A 203 -3.13 5.52 -0.82
C GLY A 203 -3.38 7.02 -1.00
N LEU A 204 -3.39 7.44 -2.26
CA LEU A 204 -3.72 8.79 -2.70
C LEU A 204 -5.11 8.83 -3.35
N GLY A 205 -5.56 7.72 -3.91
CA GLY A 205 -6.93 7.52 -4.37
C GLY A 205 -7.90 7.27 -3.21
N ASP A 206 -9.16 7.60 -3.45
CA ASP A 206 -10.29 7.32 -2.56
C ASP A 206 -11.14 6.19 -3.18
N ILE A 207 -11.72 5.31 -2.35
CA ILE A 207 -12.62 4.23 -2.82
C ILE A 207 -14.02 4.76 -3.15
N TYR A 208 -14.47 5.81 -2.45
CA TYR A 208 -15.74 6.50 -2.71
C TYR A 208 -15.53 7.84 -3.43
N ASN A 209 -16.61 8.35 -4.03
CA ASN A 209 -16.64 9.72 -4.52
C ASN A 209 -16.45 10.71 -3.37
N ASN A 210 -15.72 11.78 -3.67
CA ASN A 210 -15.21 12.75 -2.69
C ASN A 210 -15.49 14.19 -3.14
N SER A 211 -16.56 14.40 -3.92
CA SER A 211 -17.02 15.75 -4.25
C SER A 211 -17.59 16.43 -3.01
N LYS A 212 -17.84 17.75 -3.06
CA LYS A 212 -18.44 18.48 -1.93
C LYS A 212 -19.84 17.98 -1.56
N ALA A 213 -20.52 17.28 -2.46
CA ALA A 213 -21.84 16.69 -2.21
C ALA A 213 -21.76 15.30 -1.57
N ASP A 214 -20.60 14.64 -1.64
CA ASP A 214 -20.41 13.29 -1.11
C ASP A 214 -20.12 13.30 0.39
N TYR A 215 -20.50 12.22 1.06
CA TYR A 215 -20.38 12.10 2.52
C TYR A 215 -18.93 11.98 3.00
N PHE A 216 -18.08 11.28 2.23
CA PHE A 216 -16.69 11.01 2.58
C PHE A 216 -15.74 11.92 1.78
N PRO A 217 -15.21 13.00 2.38
CA PRO A 217 -14.09 13.75 1.81
C PRO A 217 -12.84 12.90 1.53
N ARG A 218 -12.66 11.81 2.29
CA ARG A 218 -11.55 10.87 2.13
C ARG A 218 -11.98 9.45 2.46
N SER A 219 -11.49 8.50 1.68
CA SER A 219 -11.63 7.06 1.89
C SER A 219 -10.43 6.32 1.26
N ALA A 220 -9.22 6.63 1.74
CA ALA A 220 -7.99 6.21 1.10
C ALA A 220 -7.38 4.96 1.75
N ASN A 221 -6.88 4.01 0.94
CA ASN A 221 -6.24 2.80 1.43
C ASN A 221 -4.92 3.11 2.18
N ARG A 222 -4.71 2.41 3.29
CA ARG A 222 -3.44 2.36 4.05
C ARG A 222 -3.04 0.90 4.15
N VAL A 223 -1.90 0.54 3.61
CA VAL A 223 -1.48 -0.87 3.54
C VAL A 223 -0.07 -1.02 4.06
N ILE A 224 0.10 -1.95 4.99
CA ILE A 224 1.39 -2.47 5.42
C ILE A 224 1.46 -3.91 4.90
N SER A 225 2.60 -4.32 4.35
CA SER A 225 2.75 -5.70 3.87
C SER A 225 4.15 -6.23 4.12
N ALA A 226 4.28 -7.53 4.29
CA ALA A 226 5.55 -8.21 4.20
C ALA A 226 5.57 -9.02 2.90
N LYS A 227 6.66 -8.95 2.13
CA LYS A 227 6.82 -9.66 0.87
C LYS A 227 8.07 -10.53 0.90
N LEU A 228 7.90 -11.81 0.62
CA LEU A 228 9.01 -12.68 0.23
C LEU A 228 8.96 -12.85 -1.28
N THR A 229 10.07 -12.55 -1.96
CA THR A 229 10.20 -12.70 -3.42
C THR A 229 11.42 -13.53 -3.76
N TYR A 230 11.25 -14.52 -4.62
CA TYR A 230 12.36 -15.29 -5.18
C TYR A 230 12.61 -14.83 -6.62
N TYR A 231 13.84 -14.37 -6.90
CA TYR A 231 14.28 -13.88 -8.20
C TYR A 231 15.28 -14.84 -8.86
N VAL A 232 15.05 -15.12 -10.14
CA VAL A 232 15.96 -15.85 -11.02
C VAL A 232 16.53 -14.89 -12.07
N LYS A 233 17.85 -14.93 -12.28
CA LYS A 233 18.51 -14.15 -13.34
C LYS A 233 18.20 -14.78 -14.69
N MET A 234 17.76 -13.98 -15.67
CA MET A 234 17.43 -14.49 -17.01
C MET A 234 18.63 -14.50 -17.95
N PHE A 235 19.48 -13.47 -17.88
CA PHE A 235 20.70 -13.31 -18.70
C PHE A 235 21.61 -12.27 -18.04
#